data_AF-A0A5E4LAF1-F1
#
_entry.id   AF-A0A5E4LAF1-F1
#
_cell.length_a   1.000
_cell.length_b   1.000
_cell.length_c   1.000
_cell.angle_alpha   90.00
_cell.angle_beta   90.00
_cell.angle_gamma   90.00
#
_symmetry.space_group_name_H-M   'P 1'
#
loop_
_entity.id
_entity.type
_entity.pdbx_description
1 polymer ?
#
loop_
_entity_poly.entity_id
_entity_poly.type
_entity_poly.pdbx_seq_one_letter_code
_entity_poly.pdbx_strand_id
1 'polypeptide(L)'
;MADVFDKFKEYSVAEFFKKNRQMLGFSGKTRSLTTIVHEYVTNSLDACEEHGILADIRVELRELENGNVVVKVRDNGIGIPEKLLGKALGQMLAGTKFARYAQQRGQQGIGAAGCTMYALLTTGKPIYVESHYKGTLIKCNLAIDFKSNAPTLSNLVKEENGNGSGLFVEAEFGDVKYDLGTYGVFEYMKRTAIANPHAQLTLVEPNGNVVQFPRSDERVPPKPQDILPHPLGITTHDLIDFAKRERDFNTISSFMQERFSRVSANKVNEVKALVPEVDFAKAPKDISWEEAEKLVKAFKQVKWIAPATDSVVPIGREQIEKAMKNILMPEFISVTERSPKVFRGGIPFLVEAAIAYGGSSGRAKTEGGRGGDIMRFANRVPLLFDAGGCGITEAAKNIDWKRYGIKNFDESPITVFINFTSVHVPYTGAGKQAVAQDEEIMDEIRNAVQEAARAMQRYVGSVVREREKEGKKKAVLRYIRQLSQDLADLADEKVKEELEKLLTEIVERKYSGEQEAEENGNGEAKKEKLDEEKAPEE
;
A
#
# COMPACT_ATOMS: atom_id res chain seq x y z
N MET A 1 25.24 -50.94 10.47
CA MET A 1 24.71 -49.77 9.74
C MET A 1 23.60 -49.21 10.62
N ALA A 2 23.75 -48.02 11.19
CA ALA A 2 22.67 -47.41 11.96
C ALA A 2 21.48 -47.20 11.03
N ASP A 3 20.31 -47.68 11.42
CA ASP A 3 19.10 -47.64 10.60
C ASP A 3 18.77 -46.18 10.29
N VAL A 4 18.43 -45.87 9.04
CA VAL A 4 18.20 -44.48 8.60
C VAL A 4 17.00 -43.88 9.34
N PHE A 5 16.09 -44.73 9.82
CA PHE A 5 14.93 -44.36 10.63
C PHE A 5 15.29 -43.95 12.07
N ASP A 6 16.42 -44.39 12.64
CA ASP A 6 16.88 -43.94 13.98
C ASP A 6 17.34 -42.48 14.00
N LYS A 7 17.56 -41.88 12.81
CA LYS A 7 17.91 -40.46 12.65
C LYS A 7 16.72 -39.58 12.29
N PHE A 8 15.51 -40.11 12.25
CA PHE A 8 14.30 -39.33 12.00
C PHE A 8 14.11 -38.31 13.13
N LYS A 9 14.04 -37.02 12.78
CA LYS A 9 13.86 -35.92 13.74
C LYS A 9 12.75 -35.00 13.26
N GLU A 10 11.81 -34.74 14.15
CA GLU A 10 10.81 -33.68 13.96
C GLU A 10 11.47 -32.32 14.26
N TYR A 11 11.15 -31.33 13.44
CA TYR A 11 11.62 -29.96 13.61
C TYR A 11 10.45 -29.06 13.97
N SER A 12 10.67 -28.17 14.94
CA SER A 12 9.67 -27.16 15.26
C SER A 12 9.56 -26.10 14.15
N VAL A 13 8.49 -25.30 14.19
CA VAL A 13 8.32 -24.13 13.29
C VAL A 13 9.49 -23.13 13.45
N ALA A 14 9.95 -22.90 14.67
CA ALA A 14 11.08 -22.01 14.94
C ALA A 14 12.40 -22.60 14.41
N GLU A 15 12.62 -23.92 14.49
CA GLU A 15 13.78 -24.58 13.90
C GLU A 15 13.76 -24.55 12.37
N PHE A 16 12.58 -24.71 11.78
CA PHE A 16 12.39 -24.58 10.34
C PHE A 16 12.80 -23.18 9.86
N PHE A 17 12.29 -22.12 10.50
CA PHE A 17 12.64 -20.75 10.12
C PHE A 17 14.07 -20.34 10.50
N LYS A 18 14.65 -20.92 11.54
CA LYS A 18 16.08 -20.79 11.84
C LYS A 18 16.94 -21.23 10.66
N LYS A 19 16.58 -22.34 10.01
CA LYS A 19 17.28 -22.84 8.80
C LYS A 19 16.88 -22.08 7.53
N ASN A 20 15.67 -21.51 7.50
CA ASN A 20 15.08 -20.86 6.33
C ASN A 20 14.73 -19.38 6.56
N ARG A 21 15.66 -18.60 7.12
CA ARG A 21 15.44 -17.18 7.46
C ARG A 21 14.98 -16.32 6.28
N GLN A 22 15.37 -16.69 5.06
CA GLN A 22 14.94 -16.05 3.82
C GLN A 22 13.41 -16.10 3.61
N MET A 23 12.73 -17.14 4.13
CA MET A 23 11.28 -17.26 4.03
C MET A 23 10.54 -16.23 4.91
N LEU A 24 11.19 -15.73 5.96
CA LEU A 24 10.68 -14.62 6.78
C LEU A 24 11.02 -13.24 6.20
N GLY A 25 11.61 -13.18 4.99
CA GLY A 25 12.04 -11.93 4.37
C GLY A 25 13.45 -11.47 4.76
N PHE A 26 14.12 -12.15 5.71
CA PHE A 26 15.50 -11.84 6.11
C PHE A 26 16.50 -12.37 5.09
N SER A 27 16.70 -11.61 4.01
CA SER A 27 17.62 -11.93 2.91
C SER A 27 18.46 -10.72 2.52
N GLY A 28 19.71 -10.68 2.95
CA GLY A 28 20.62 -9.55 2.74
C GLY A 28 20.47 -8.45 3.79
N LYS A 29 21.56 -7.71 4.04
CA LYS A 29 21.70 -6.84 5.22
C LYS A 29 20.68 -5.69 5.25
N THR A 30 20.50 -4.97 4.14
CA THR A 30 19.58 -3.83 4.04
C THR A 30 18.11 -4.27 4.09
N ARG A 31 17.78 -5.40 3.44
CA ARG A 31 16.43 -5.95 3.42
C ARG A 31 16.02 -6.46 4.79
N SER A 32 16.92 -7.13 5.51
CA SER A 32 16.65 -7.58 6.88
C SER A 32 16.33 -6.41 7.81
N LEU A 33 17.11 -5.33 7.79
CA LEU A 33 16.84 -4.15 8.63
C LEU A 33 15.48 -3.52 8.33
N THR A 34 15.19 -3.32 7.04
CA THR A 34 13.93 -2.75 6.59
C THR A 34 12.74 -3.64 6.95
N THR A 35 12.89 -4.96 6.89
CA THR A 35 11.87 -5.93 7.32
C THR A 35 11.62 -5.82 8.82
N ILE A 36 12.66 -5.70 9.64
CA ILE A 36 12.52 -5.53 11.11
C ILE A 36 11.71 -4.26 11.43
N VAL A 37 12.10 -3.13 10.84
CA VAL A 37 11.38 -1.87 11.05
C VAL A 37 9.94 -1.98 10.53
N HIS A 38 9.75 -2.65 9.39
CA HIS A 38 8.43 -2.90 8.82
C HIS A 38 7.50 -3.66 9.77
N GLU A 39 7.96 -4.77 10.35
CA GLU A 39 7.16 -5.58 11.26
C GLU A 39 6.79 -4.84 12.54
N TYR A 40 7.70 -4.06 13.12
CA TYR A 40 7.37 -3.26 14.30
C TYR A 40 6.42 -2.12 13.98
N VAL A 41 6.71 -1.32 12.95
CA VAL A 41 5.89 -0.14 12.58
C VAL A 41 4.47 -0.56 12.18
N THR A 42 4.30 -1.64 11.41
CA THR A 42 2.96 -2.08 11.03
C THR A 42 2.13 -2.61 12.20
N ASN A 43 2.76 -3.31 13.14
CA ASN A 43 2.08 -3.75 14.36
C ASN A 43 1.69 -2.57 15.25
N SER A 44 2.55 -1.55 15.36
CA SER A 44 2.23 -0.31 16.08
C SER A 44 1.06 0.45 15.43
N LEU A 45 1.05 0.59 14.09
CA LEU A 45 -0.06 1.21 13.37
C LEU A 45 -1.38 0.46 13.60
N ASP A 46 -1.38 -0.86 13.46
CA ASP A 46 -2.57 -1.69 13.71
C ASP A 46 -3.06 -1.52 15.17
N ALA A 47 -2.16 -1.50 16.15
CA ALA A 47 -2.50 -1.35 17.56
C ALA A 47 -3.18 0.00 17.88
N CYS A 48 -2.71 1.09 17.25
CA CYS A 48 -3.30 2.41 17.41
C CYS A 48 -4.65 2.53 16.70
N GLU A 49 -4.73 2.12 15.43
CA GLU A 49 -5.96 2.22 14.62
C GLU A 49 -7.11 1.37 15.21
N GLU A 50 -6.83 0.16 15.71
CA GLU A 50 -7.85 -0.70 16.30
C GLU A 50 -8.56 -0.08 17.53
N HIS A 51 -7.94 0.91 18.15
CA HIS A 51 -8.41 1.61 19.35
C HIS A 51 -8.74 3.09 19.10
N GLY A 52 -8.76 3.53 17.84
CA GLY A 52 -9.10 4.92 17.51
C GLY A 52 -8.05 5.94 17.95
N ILE A 53 -6.78 5.53 18.07
CA ILE A 53 -5.67 6.40 18.50
C ILE A 53 -4.92 6.90 17.26
N LEU A 54 -4.63 8.20 17.19
CA LEU A 54 -3.71 8.76 16.20
C LEU A 54 -2.29 8.27 16.49
N ALA A 55 -1.76 7.45 15.59
CA ALA A 55 -0.45 6.84 15.78
C ALA A 55 0.66 7.90 15.85
N ASP A 56 1.52 7.77 16.86
CA ASP A 56 2.79 8.47 16.99
C ASP A 56 3.86 7.41 17.24
N ILE A 57 4.71 7.17 16.23
CA ILE A 57 5.66 6.06 16.22
C ILE A 57 7.06 6.64 16.03
N ARG A 58 7.95 6.28 16.95
CA ARG A 58 9.36 6.68 16.92
C ARG A 58 10.25 5.46 16.73
N VAL A 59 11.06 5.49 15.68
CA VAL A 59 12.06 4.48 15.34
C VAL A 59 13.44 5.09 15.51
N GLU A 60 14.29 4.48 16.33
CA GLU A 60 15.68 4.89 16.49
C GLU A 60 16.62 3.78 16.08
N LEU A 61 17.62 4.13 15.28
CA LEU A 61 18.64 3.22 14.80
C LEU A 61 19.99 3.70 15.33
N ARG A 62 20.73 2.81 15.99
CA ARG A 62 22.09 3.08 16.46
C ARG A 62 23.04 1.97 15.98
N GLU A 63 24.04 2.35 15.20
CA GLU A 63 25.10 1.43 14.78
C GLU A 63 26.15 1.30 15.90
N LEU A 64 26.54 0.07 16.20
CA LEU A 64 27.56 -0.26 17.20
C LEU A 64 28.91 -0.50 16.51
N GLU A 65 30.00 -0.42 17.28
CA GLU A 65 31.37 -0.60 16.76
C GLU A 65 31.61 -1.97 16.12
N ASN A 66 30.87 -3.00 16.56
CA ASN A 66 30.94 -4.35 15.99
C ASN A 66 30.12 -4.51 14.69
N GLY A 67 29.52 -3.44 14.17
CA GLY A 67 28.68 -3.43 12.97
C GLY A 67 27.23 -3.90 13.19
N ASN A 68 26.84 -4.21 14.44
CA ASN A 68 25.45 -4.50 14.77
C ASN A 68 24.64 -3.21 14.85
N VAL A 69 23.33 -3.30 14.64
CA VAL A 69 22.41 -2.17 14.76
C VAL A 69 21.44 -2.43 15.89
N VAL A 70 21.37 -1.50 16.84
CA VAL A 70 20.30 -1.43 17.83
C VAL A 70 19.11 -0.72 17.21
N VAL A 71 17.97 -1.39 17.18
CA VAL A 71 16.69 -0.84 16.73
C VAL A 71 15.81 -0.65 17.95
N LYS A 72 15.34 0.58 18.14
CA LYS A 72 14.35 0.93 19.16
C LYS A 72 13.07 1.40 18.47
N VAL A 73 11.93 0.84 18.84
CA VAL A 73 10.63 1.27 18.33
C VAL A 73 9.74 1.57 19.52
N ARG A 74 9.14 2.76 19.53
CA ARG A 74 8.15 3.19 20.51
C ARG A 74 6.88 3.60 19.81
N ASP A 75 5.74 3.14 20.30
CA ASP A 75 4.42 3.62 19.88
C ASP A 75 3.61 4.16 21.05
N ASN A 76 2.49 4.81 20.73
CA ASN A 76 1.50 5.32 21.68
C ASN A 76 0.22 4.48 21.71
N GLY A 77 0.29 3.20 21.36
CA GLY A 77 -0.85 2.29 21.35
C GLY A 77 -1.33 1.90 22.75
N ILE A 78 -2.08 0.81 22.84
CA ILE A 78 -2.61 0.29 24.11
C ILE A 78 -1.67 -0.63 24.88
N GLY A 79 -0.52 -0.97 24.31
CA GLY A 79 0.38 -2.02 24.81
C GLY A 79 -0.23 -3.43 24.73
N ILE A 80 0.53 -4.41 25.23
CA ILE A 80 0.17 -5.84 25.24
C ILE A 80 0.04 -6.33 26.69
N PRO A 81 -1.05 -7.04 27.06
CA PRO A 81 -1.19 -7.60 28.40
C PRO A 81 -0.16 -8.69 28.67
N GLU A 82 0.29 -8.80 29.92
CA GLU A 82 1.33 -9.75 30.36
C GLU A 82 1.15 -11.17 29.82
N LYS A 83 -0.07 -11.72 29.96
CA LYS A 83 -0.39 -13.09 29.56
C LYS A 83 -0.18 -13.37 28.07
N LEU A 84 -0.27 -12.34 27.24
CA LEU A 84 -0.12 -12.44 25.79
C LEU A 84 1.22 -11.88 25.29
N LEU A 85 1.96 -11.13 26.11
CA LEU A 85 3.21 -10.46 25.72
C LEU A 85 4.21 -11.43 25.10
N GLY A 86 4.50 -12.53 25.80
CA GLY A 86 5.40 -13.56 25.30
C GLY A 86 4.89 -14.22 24.01
N LYS A 87 3.59 -14.54 23.94
CA LYS A 87 3.01 -15.19 22.76
C LYS A 87 3.01 -14.28 21.53
N ALA A 88 2.69 -12.99 21.71
CA ALA A 88 2.60 -12.02 20.63
C ALA A 88 3.96 -11.71 19.99
N LEU A 89 5.03 -11.65 20.79
CA LEU A 89 6.35 -11.23 20.34
C LEU A 89 7.35 -12.40 20.20
N GLY A 90 7.05 -13.59 20.71
CA GLY A 90 8.01 -14.69 20.81
C GLY A 90 7.48 -16.08 20.41
N GLN A 91 6.23 -16.19 19.93
CA GLN A 91 5.68 -17.45 19.45
C GLN A 91 5.29 -17.33 17.97
N MET A 92 5.92 -18.17 17.12
CA MET A 92 5.58 -18.21 15.70
C MET A 92 4.20 -18.83 15.49
N LEU A 93 3.44 -18.27 14.54
CA LEU A 93 2.08 -18.70 14.19
C LEU A 93 1.07 -18.54 15.34
N ALA A 94 1.36 -17.67 16.29
CA ALA A 94 0.42 -17.26 17.33
C ALA A 94 -0.16 -15.89 16.99
N GLY A 95 -1.48 -15.77 17.01
CA GLY A 95 -2.14 -14.48 16.81
C GLY A 95 -3.63 -14.60 16.53
N THR A 96 -4.34 -13.50 16.77
CA THR A 96 -5.78 -13.35 16.50
C THR A 96 -6.08 -13.04 15.03
N LYS A 97 -5.05 -12.76 14.22
CA LYS A 97 -5.15 -12.28 12.83
C LYS A 97 -5.43 -13.39 11.80
N PHE A 98 -5.19 -14.66 12.14
CA PHE A 98 -5.31 -15.78 11.18
C PHE A 98 -6.74 -16.23 10.84
N ALA A 99 -7.68 -16.03 11.76
CA ALA A 99 -9.02 -16.59 11.65
C ALA A 99 -10.04 -15.59 11.06
N ARG A 100 -9.64 -14.33 10.84
CA ARG A 100 -10.53 -13.24 10.49
C ARG A 100 -10.34 -12.86 9.02
N TYR A 101 -11.44 -12.81 8.27
CA TYR A 101 -11.44 -12.20 6.93
C TYR A 101 -11.69 -10.71 7.08
N ALA A 102 -10.62 -9.97 7.38
CA ALA A 102 -10.65 -8.52 7.52
C ALA A 102 -9.41 -7.91 6.88
N GLN A 103 -9.52 -6.68 6.41
CA GLN A 103 -8.36 -5.92 5.94
C GLN A 103 -7.38 -5.70 7.11
N GLN A 104 -6.17 -6.21 6.96
CA GLN A 104 -5.10 -6.08 7.96
C GLN A 104 -3.74 -5.94 7.26
N ARG A 105 -2.78 -5.26 7.90
CA ARG A 105 -1.38 -5.17 7.45
C ARG A 105 -0.66 -6.50 7.70
N GLY A 106 -0.74 -6.99 8.94
CA GLY A 106 -0.32 -8.33 9.35
C GLY A 106 -1.35 -9.41 8.97
N GLN A 107 -0.91 -10.63 8.63
CA GLN A 107 -1.82 -11.75 8.27
C GLN A 107 -1.35 -13.08 8.86
N GLN A 108 -0.03 -13.30 8.91
CA GLN A 108 0.56 -14.61 9.19
C GLN A 108 1.15 -14.76 10.58
N GLY A 109 0.97 -13.82 11.53
CA GLY A 109 1.41 -13.98 12.93
C GLY A 109 2.87 -14.45 13.16
N ILE A 110 3.78 -14.14 12.22
CA ILE A 110 5.19 -14.54 12.24
C ILE A 110 6.15 -13.35 12.33
N GLY A 111 5.65 -12.12 12.12
CA GLY A 111 6.47 -10.92 11.95
C GLY A 111 7.33 -10.57 13.16
N ALA A 112 6.67 -10.20 14.27
CA ALA A 112 7.35 -9.81 15.51
C ALA A 112 8.17 -10.96 16.10
N ALA A 113 7.62 -12.18 16.13
CA ALA A 113 8.35 -13.38 16.54
C ALA A 113 9.57 -13.65 15.65
N GLY A 114 9.48 -13.39 14.35
CA GLY A 114 10.60 -13.43 13.40
C GLY A 114 11.70 -12.45 13.74
N CYS A 115 11.35 -11.24 14.16
CA CYS A 115 12.33 -10.24 14.62
C CYS A 115 13.03 -10.72 15.90
N THR A 116 12.29 -11.17 16.91
CA THR A 116 12.85 -11.73 18.15
C THR A 116 13.79 -12.90 17.87
N MET A 117 13.38 -13.80 16.98
CA MET A 117 14.19 -14.93 16.53
C MET A 117 15.48 -14.45 15.85
N TYR A 118 15.37 -13.48 14.95
CA TYR A 118 16.50 -12.97 14.17
C TYR A 118 17.52 -12.24 15.06
N ALA A 119 17.07 -11.45 16.04
CA ALA A 119 17.94 -10.86 17.07
C ALA A 119 18.74 -11.95 17.80
N LEU A 120 18.04 -12.95 18.34
CA LEU A 120 18.67 -14.05 19.09
C LEU A 120 19.64 -14.87 18.22
N LEU A 121 19.32 -15.11 16.94
CA LEU A 121 20.19 -15.87 16.04
C LEU A 121 21.46 -15.12 15.66
N THR A 122 21.38 -13.80 15.51
CA THR A 122 22.50 -13.00 15.01
C THR A 122 23.40 -12.49 16.13
N THR A 123 22.84 -12.16 17.30
CA THR A 123 23.58 -11.55 18.42
C THR A 123 23.62 -12.41 19.68
N GLY A 124 22.77 -13.44 19.78
CA GLY A 124 22.61 -14.24 21.00
C GLY A 124 21.90 -13.51 22.14
N LYS A 125 21.44 -12.26 21.93
CA LYS A 125 20.81 -11.43 22.96
C LYS A 125 19.28 -11.49 22.87
N PRO A 126 18.57 -11.48 24.01
CA PRO A 126 17.12 -11.31 24.03
C PRO A 126 16.75 -9.88 23.60
N ILE A 127 15.48 -9.68 23.23
CA ILE A 127 14.93 -8.34 23.02
C ILE A 127 14.44 -7.78 24.37
N TYR A 128 14.57 -6.47 24.56
CA TYR A 128 14.00 -5.76 25.70
C TYR A 128 12.66 -5.16 25.32
N VAL A 129 11.66 -5.32 26.19
CA VAL A 129 10.28 -4.87 25.93
C VAL A 129 9.74 -4.13 27.15
N GLU A 130 9.13 -2.97 26.90
CA GLU A 130 8.28 -2.26 27.86
C GLU A 130 6.87 -2.17 27.30
N SER A 131 5.89 -2.67 28.03
CA SER A 131 4.49 -2.67 27.61
C SER A 131 3.64 -1.98 28.66
N HIS A 132 2.97 -0.89 28.26
CA HIS A 132 2.02 -0.18 29.10
C HIS A 132 0.60 -0.60 28.71
N TYR A 133 -0.03 -1.43 29.54
CA TYR A 133 -1.40 -1.91 29.32
C TYR A 133 -2.28 -1.60 30.54
N LYS A 134 -3.34 -0.80 30.35
CA LYS A 134 -4.33 -0.43 31.39
C LYS A 134 -3.71 0.04 32.71
N GLY A 135 -2.69 0.90 32.65
CA GLY A 135 -2.02 1.47 33.83
C GLY A 135 -0.97 0.58 34.49
N THR A 136 -0.75 -0.64 33.97
CA THR A 136 0.35 -1.51 34.38
C THR A 136 1.49 -1.40 33.36
N LEU A 137 2.69 -1.10 33.86
CA LEU A 137 3.92 -1.14 33.09
C LEU A 137 4.64 -2.47 33.34
N ILE A 138 4.92 -3.19 32.26
CA ILE A 138 5.65 -4.45 32.28
C ILE A 138 6.96 -4.26 31.55
N LYS A 139 8.08 -4.56 32.20
CA LYS A 139 9.42 -4.56 31.60
C LYS A 139 9.97 -5.98 31.63
N CYS A 140 10.47 -6.48 30.51
CA CYS A 140 11.08 -7.81 30.46
C CYS A 140 12.04 -7.98 29.29
N ASN A 141 12.93 -8.96 29.43
CA ASN A 141 13.69 -9.51 28.33
C ASN A 141 12.94 -10.72 27.74
N LEU A 142 12.80 -10.76 26.42
CA LEU A 142 12.11 -11.83 25.70
C LEU A 142 13.07 -12.55 24.75
N ALA A 143 13.05 -13.88 24.80
CA ALA A 143 13.74 -14.77 23.87
C ALA A 143 12.77 -15.86 23.37
N ILE A 144 13.21 -16.66 22.40
CA ILE A 144 12.46 -17.80 21.86
C ILE A 144 13.27 -19.07 22.09
N ASP A 145 12.62 -20.11 22.63
CA ASP A 145 13.16 -21.46 22.55
C ASP A 145 12.83 -22.08 21.19
N PHE A 146 13.87 -22.29 20.39
CA PHE A 146 13.73 -22.87 19.05
C PHE A 146 13.12 -24.27 19.08
N LYS A 147 13.36 -25.10 20.10
CA LYS A 147 12.87 -26.48 20.10
C LYS A 147 11.37 -26.56 20.34
N SER A 148 10.88 -25.78 21.30
CA SER A 148 9.47 -25.79 21.71
C SER A 148 8.61 -24.74 21.00
N ASN A 149 9.22 -23.79 20.26
CA ASN A 149 8.54 -22.59 19.73
C ASN A 149 7.80 -21.83 20.85
N ALA A 150 8.38 -21.81 22.06
CA ALA A 150 7.81 -21.14 23.22
C ALA A 150 8.62 -19.88 23.57
N PRO A 151 7.95 -18.80 24.02
CA PRO A 151 8.62 -17.61 24.48
C PRO A 151 9.23 -17.81 25.88
N THR A 152 10.44 -17.31 26.07
CA THR A 152 11.14 -17.29 27.36
C THR A 152 11.26 -15.85 27.85
N LEU A 153 10.59 -15.55 28.96
CA LEU A 153 10.64 -14.24 29.62
C LEU A 153 11.67 -14.28 30.76
N SER A 154 12.53 -13.28 30.83
CA SER A 154 13.46 -13.06 31.95
C SER A 154 13.43 -11.61 32.43
N ASN A 155 13.87 -11.36 33.66
CA ASN A 155 13.89 -10.03 34.29
C ASN A 155 12.53 -9.30 34.24
N LEU A 156 11.44 -10.03 34.51
CA LEU A 156 10.09 -9.47 34.51
C LEU A 156 9.91 -8.52 35.71
N VAL A 157 9.74 -7.24 35.43
CA VAL A 157 9.41 -6.21 36.40
C VAL A 157 8.02 -5.67 36.08
N LYS A 158 7.21 -5.49 37.13
CA LYS A 158 5.86 -4.93 37.01
C LYS A 158 5.76 -3.70 37.90
N GLU A 159 5.27 -2.62 37.32
CA GLU A 159 5.02 -1.35 37.99
C GLU A 159 3.53 -1.01 37.82
N GLU A 160 2.80 -0.92 38.92
CA GLU A 160 1.43 -0.43 38.94
C GLU A 160 1.43 1.11 38.96
N ASN A 161 0.46 1.73 38.30
CA ASN A 161 0.39 3.19 38.07
C ASN A 161 1.55 3.75 37.24
N GLY A 162 2.03 2.98 36.25
CA GLY A 162 3.05 3.45 35.32
C GLY A 162 2.49 4.55 34.40
N ASN A 163 3.04 5.76 34.46
CA ASN A 163 2.73 6.82 33.50
C ASN A 163 3.23 6.42 32.11
N GLY A 164 2.33 6.33 31.13
CA GLY A 164 2.66 6.03 29.73
C GLY A 164 1.61 5.20 29.01
N SER A 165 1.86 4.99 27.73
CA SER A 165 1.00 4.21 26.82
C SER A 165 1.87 3.55 25.77
N GLY A 166 1.44 2.40 25.26
CA GLY A 166 2.03 1.78 24.09
C GLY A 166 3.07 0.71 24.41
N LEU A 167 3.78 0.33 23.36
CA LEU A 167 4.83 -0.66 23.38
C LEU A 167 6.17 0.01 23.04
N PHE A 168 7.20 -0.36 23.78
CA PHE A 168 8.58 -0.07 23.46
C PHE A 168 9.32 -1.40 23.27
N VAL A 169 10.03 -1.52 22.14
CA VAL A 169 10.88 -2.66 21.85
C VAL A 169 12.27 -2.17 21.52
N GLU A 170 13.28 -2.75 22.19
CA GLU A 170 14.70 -2.52 21.91
C GLU A 170 15.38 -3.86 21.65
N ALA A 171 16.07 -3.95 20.51
CA ALA A 171 16.75 -5.17 20.11
C ALA A 171 18.04 -4.88 19.33
N GLU A 172 19.06 -5.69 19.56
CA GLU A 172 20.32 -5.66 18.82
C GLU A 172 20.28 -6.71 17.71
N PHE A 173 20.56 -6.28 16.49
CA PHE A 173 20.55 -7.13 15.31
C PHE A 173 21.93 -7.15 14.67
N GLY A 174 22.43 -8.35 14.39
CA GLY A 174 23.58 -8.57 13.53
C GLY A 174 23.15 -8.81 12.08
N ASP A 175 24.12 -8.88 11.17
CA ASP A 175 23.88 -9.11 9.73
C ASP A 175 22.87 -8.13 9.10
N VAL A 176 22.84 -6.89 9.57
CA VAL A 176 21.98 -5.80 9.08
C VAL A 176 22.83 -4.60 8.68
N LYS A 177 22.28 -3.73 7.84
CA LYS A 177 22.95 -2.50 7.40
C LYS A 177 21.93 -1.40 7.16
N TYR A 178 22.20 -0.20 7.68
CA TYR A 178 21.48 1.01 7.32
C TYR A 178 21.96 1.54 5.97
N ASP A 179 21.03 1.87 5.09
CA ASP A 179 21.31 2.38 3.74
C ASP A 179 20.28 3.45 3.37
N LEU A 180 20.72 4.50 2.68
CA LEU A 180 19.87 5.60 2.20
C LEU A 180 19.27 5.34 0.82
N GLY A 181 19.56 4.19 0.23
CA GLY A 181 19.00 3.79 -1.06
C GLY A 181 17.51 3.50 -0.98
N THR A 182 16.94 3.19 -2.14
CA THR A 182 15.49 2.98 -2.34
C THR A 182 14.90 1.79 -1.60
N TYR A 183 15.76 0.91 -1.10
CA TYR A 183 15.36 -0.26 -0.30
C TYR A 183 15.66 -0.08 1.20
N GLY A 184 16.10 1.11 1.59
CA GLY A 184 16.48 1.43 2.96
C GLY A 184 15.29 1.80 3.85
N VAL A 185 15.57 1.93 5.15
CA VAL A 185 14.57 2.25 6.16
C VAL A 185 14.01 3.67 5.95
N PHE A 186 14.82 4.64 5.52
CA PHE A 186 14.34 5.99 5.24
C PHE A 186 13.22 5.98 4.18
N GLU A 187 13.44 5.30 3.06
CA GLU A 187 12.44 5.20 1.99
C GLU A 187 11.20 4.42 2.44
N TYR A 188 11.37 3.38 3.28
CA TYR A 188 10.25 2.68 3.90
C TYR A 188 9.40 3.61 4.77
N MET A 189 10.03 4.40 5.66
CA MET A 189 9.34 5.34 6.54
C MET A 189 8.63 6.43 5.74
N LYS A 190 9.30 6.98 4.71
CA LYS A 190 8.72 7.95 3.79
C LYS A 190 7.48 7.41 3.09
N ARG A 191 7.55 6.20 2.51
CA ARG A 191 6.39 5.57 1.85
C ARG A 191 5.28 5.24 2.85
N THR A 192 5.64 4.80 4.05
CA THR A 192 4.68 4.52 5.13
C THR A 192 3.91 5.79 5.53
N ALA A 193 4.57 6.94 5.61
CA ALA A 193 3.92 8.22 5.89
C ALA A 193 2.94 8.62 4.77
N ILE A 194 3.27 8.37 3.49
CA ILE A 194 2.36 8.62 2.36
C ILE A 194 1.10 7.74 2.47
N ALA A 195 1.26 6.47 2.80
CA ALA A 195 0.14 5.52 2.88
C ALA A 195 -0.69 5.62 4.17
N ASN A 196 -0.17 6.30 5.20
CA ASN A 196 -0.82 6.44 6.50
C ASN A 196 -0.84 7.93 6.92
N PRO A 197 -1.67 8.76 6.27
CA PRO A 197 -1.64 10.22 6.42
C PRO A 197 -1.93 10.71 7.85
N HIS A 198 -2.61 9.90 8.65
CA HIS A 198 -2.98 10.16 10.04
C HIS A 198 -1.84 9.88 11.04
N ALA A 199 -0.83 9.11 10.65
CA ALA A 199 0.26 8.71 11.52
C ALA A 199 1.37 9.78 11.53
N GLN A 200 1.93 10.03 12.71
CA GLN A 200 3.18 10.76 12.86
C GLN A 200 4.31 9.76 13.02
N LEU A 201 5.33 9.85 12.17
CA LEU A 201 6.48 8.96 12.21
C LEU A 201 7.76 9.74 12.46
N THR A 202 8.58 9.30 13.40
CA THR A 202 9.90 9.88 13.67
C THR A 202 10.97 8.82 13.44
N LEU A 203 11.98 9.12 12.62
CA LEU A 203 13.15 8.29 12.40
C LEU A 203 14.39 9.00 12.94
N VAL A 204 15.07 8.37 13.89
CA VAL A 204 16.42 8.76 14.31
C VAL A 204 17.41 7.85 13.60
N GLU A 205 18.17 8.42 12.67
CA GLU A 205 19.16 7.71 11.87
C GLU A 205 20.45 7.41 12.67
N PRO A 206 21.27 6.44 12.25
CA PRO A 206 22.52 6.10 12.96
C PRO A 206 23.53 7.25 13.12
N ASN A 207 23.48 8.26 12.24
CA ASN A 207 24.31 9.45 12.31
C ASN A 207 23.78 10.52 13.29
N GLY A 208 22.65 10.27 13.96
CA GLY A 208 22.00 11.20 14.88
C GLY A 208 21.01 12.17 14.23
N ASN A 209 20.84 12.13 12.90
CA ASN A 209 19.82 12.93 12.24
C ASN A 209 18.42 12.49 12.68
N VAL A 210 17.57 13.46 12.99
CA VAL A 210 16.17 13.23 13.31
C VAL A 210 15.32 13.69 12.14
N VAL A 211 14.62 12.74 11.52
CA VAL A 211 13.67 12.99 10.44
C VAL A 211 12.27 12.77 10.98
N GLN A 212 11.45 13.82 10.91
CA GLN A 212 10.05 13.75 11.31
C GLN A 212 9.15 13.80 10.07
N PHE A 213 8.22 12.86 9.99
CA PHE A 213 7.12 12.84 9.05
C PHE A 213 5.84 13.20 9.81
N PRO A 214 5.44 14.50 9.84
CA PRO A 214 4.25 14.92 10.56
C PRO A 214 2.99 14.38 9.89
N ARG A 215 1.95 14.14 10.68
CA ARG A 215 0.64 13.75 10.15
C ARG A 215 0.08 14.86 9.26
N SER A 216 -0.58 14.45 8.18
CA SER A 216 -1.24 15.34 7.22
C SER A 216 -2.76 15.32 7.32
N ASP A 217 -3.30 14.37 8.10
CA ASP A 217 -4.71 14.26 8.43
C ASP A 217 -4.85 13.91 9.93
N GLU A 218 -5.95 14.30 10.56
CA GLU A 218 -6.22 14.01 11.98
C GLU A 218 -7.38 13.02 12.18
N ARG A 219 -7.92 12.46 11.08
CA ARG A 219 -8.97 11.45 11.15
C ARG A 219 -8.34 10.08 11.29
N VAL A 220 -8.68 9.37 12.36
CA VAL A 220 -8.31 7.95 12.49
C VAL A 220 -9.15 7.14 11.52
N PRO A 221 -8.55 6.27 10.70
CA PRO A 221 -9.31 5.42 9.80
C PRO A 221 -10.29 4.51 10.55
N PRO A 222 -11.48 4.26 9.99
CA PRO A 222 -12.43 3.37 10.63
C PRO A 222 -11.87 1.94 10.70
N LYS A 223 -12.20 1.25 11.78
CA LYS A 223 -11.82 -0.15 11.98
C LYS A 223 -12.45 -1.03 10.89
N PRO A 224 -11.66 -1.80 10.12
CA PRO A 224 -12.20 -2.76 9.17
C PRO A 224 -13.14 -3.76 9.85
N GLN A 225 -14.26 -4.05 9.19
CA GLN A 225 -15.21 -5.05 9.68
C GLN A 225 -14.79 -6.44 9.21
N ASP A 226 -14.94 -7.43 10.09
CA ASP A 226 -14.79 -8.82 9.72
C ASP A 226 -15.95 -9.22 8.81
N ILE A 227 -15.63 -9.96 7.73
CA ILE A 227 -16.65 -10.55 6.87
C ILE A 227 -16.64 -12.07 6.93
N LEU A 228 -17.77 -12.64 6.52
CA LEU A 228 -17.86 -14.05 6.24
C LEU A 228 -17.29 -14.35 4.84
N PRO A 229 -16.65 -15.51 4.64
CA PRO A 229 -16.16 -15.93 3.34
C PRO A 229 -17.34 -16.09 2.36
N HIS A 230 -17.08 -15.75 1.09
CA HIS A 230 -18.09 -15.84 0.03
C HIS A 230 -17.99 -17.18 -0.70
N PRO A 231 -19.10 -17.87 -1.03
CA PRO A 231 -19.09 -19.22 -1.61
C PRO A 231 -18.20 -19.42 -2.84
N LEU A 232 -18.14 -18.42 -3.72
CA LEU A 232 -17.31 -18.50 -4.95
C LEU A 232 -15.79 -18.50 -4.68
N GLY A 233 -15.36 -17.99 -3.53
CA GLY A 233 -13.94 -17.89 -3.17
C GLY A 233 -13.42 -19.09 -2.38
N ILE A 234 -14.23 -20.13 -2.18
CA ILE A 234 -13.95 -21.24 -1.27
C ILE A 234 -13.46 -22.46 -2.05
N THR A 235 -12.41 -23.10 -1.54
CA THR A 235 -11.93 -24.38 -2.08
C THR A 235 -12.56 -25.57 -1.34
N THR A 236 -12.48 -26.76 -1.93
CA THR A 236 -12.95 -28.01 -1.31
C THR A 236 -12.35 -28.23 0.08
N HIS A 237 -11.06 -27.91 0.24
CA HIS A 237 -10.39 -28.05 1.53
C HIS A 237 -10.92 -27.05 2.56
N ASP A 238 -11.08 -25.79 2.17
CA ASP A 238 -11.60 -24.73 3.05
C ASP A 238 -13.00 -25.09 3.57
N LEU A 239 -13.87 -25.62 2.69
CA LEU A 239 -15.21 -26.04 3.06
C LEU A 239 -15.19 -27.13 4.15
N ILE A 240 -14.31 -28.12 4.03
CA ILE A 240 -14.15 -29.21 4.99
C ILE A 240 -13.52 -28.71 6.30
N ASP A 241 -12.51 -27.83 6.22
CA ASP A 241 -11.88 -27.26 7.39
C ASP A 241 -12.87 -26.42 8.21
N PHE A 242 -13.68 -25.58 7.56
CA PHE A 242 -14.77 -24.87 8.23
C PHE A 242 -15.77 -25.82 8.86
N ALA A 243 -16.22 -26.83 8.12
CA ALA A 243 -17.18 -27.80 8.60
C ALA A 243 -16.68 -28.62 9.81
N LYS A 244 -15.36 -28.83 9.93
CA LYS A 244 -14.74 -29.51 11.08
C LYS A 244 -14.50 -28.61 12.28
N ARG A 245 -14.19 -27.34 12.06
CA ARG A 245 -13.94 -26.36 13.12
C ARG A 245 -15.23 -25.91 13.80
N GLU A 246 -16.29 -25.76 13.03
CA GLU A 246 -17.57 -25.23 13.51
C GLU A 246 -18.49 -26.36 13.94
N ARG A 247 -18.58 -26.55 15.26
CA ARG A 247 -19.36 -27.65 15.86
C ARG A 247 -20.79 -27.26 16.22
N ASP A 248 -21.14 -26.00 16.01
CA ASP A 248 -22.44 -25.45 16.42
C ASP A 248 -23.55 -25.75 15.40
N PHE A 249 -23.18 -26.23 14.21
CA PHE A 249 -24.12 -26.51 13.13
C PHE A 249 -24.50 -27.99 13.07
N ASN A 250 -25.80 -28.28 13.07
CA ASN A 250 -26.33 -29.64 12.95
C ASN A 250 -26.72 -30.01 11.51
N THR A 251 -26.84 -29.04 10.59
CA THR A 251 -27.21 -29.28 9.19
C THR A 251 -26.29 -28.52 8.23
N ILE A 252 -26.01 -29.09 7.05
CA ILE A 252 -25.29 -28.38 5.98
C ILE A 252 -26.05 -27.12 5.55
N SER A 253 -27.39 -27.18 5.56
CA SER A 253 -28.23 -26.04 5.18
C SER A 253 -28.05 -24.82 6.10
N SER A 254 -28.00 -25.03 7.42
CA SER A 254 -27.78 -23.95 8.40
C SER A 254 -26.34 -23.45 8.33
N PHE A 255 -25.38 -24.38 8.22
CA PHE A 255 -23.97 -24.05 8.04
C PHE A 255 -23.75 -23.13 6.84
N MET A 256 -24.32 -23.46 5.68
CA MET A 256 -24.16 -22.63 4.49
C MET A 256 -24.76 -21.22 4.64
N GLN A 257 -25.87 -21.08 5.36
CA GLN A 257 -26.56 -19.79 5.53
C GLN A 257 -25.85 -18.88 6.53
N GLU A 258 -25.35 -19.43 7.63
CA GLU A 258 -24.75 -18.64 8.71
C GLU A 258 -23.24 -18.44 8.52
N ARG A 259 -22.54 -19.37 7.86
CA ARG A 259 -21.09 -19.28 7.70
C ARG A 259 -20.65 -18.51 6.46
N PHE A 260 -21.46 -18.49 5.41
CA PHE A 260 -21.09 -17.85 4.15
C PHE A 260 -21.85 -16.56 3.91
N SER A 261 -21.15 -15.58 3.36
CA SER A 261 -21.75 -14.29 3.03
C SER A 261 -22.75 -14.43 1.88
N ARG A 262 -23.88 -13.72 1.98
CA ARG A 262 -24.93 -13.61 0.95
C ARG A 262 -25.59 -14.95 0.56
N VAL A 263 -25.66 -15.91 1.49
CA VAL A 263 -26.37 -17.18 1.28
C VAL A 263 -27.75 -17.15 1.94
N SER A 264 -28.80 -17.13 1.12
CA SER A 264 -30.18 -17.24 1.60
C SER A 264 -30.70 -18.67 1.50
N ALA A 265 -31.80 -18.98 2.20
CA ALA A 265 -32.48 -20.27 2.09
C ALA A 265 -32.82 -20.64 0.64
N ASN A 266 -33.23 -19.67 -0.19
CA ASN A 266 -33.50 -19.88 -1.62
C ASN A 266 -32.24 -20.31 -2.38
N LYS A 267 -31.09 -19.70 -2.10
CA LYS A 267 -29.81 -20.08 -2.71
C LYS A 267 -29.38 -21.48 -2.28
N VAL A 268 -29.60 -21.85 -1.01
CA VAL A 268 -29.38 -23.23 -0.56
C VAL A 268 -30.27 -24.21 -1.32
N ASN A 269 -31.54 -23.87 -1.57
CA ASN A 269 -32.44 -24.71 -2.36
C ASN A 269 -32.02 -24.84 -3.83
N GLU A 270 -31.49 -23.78 -4.45
CA GLU A 270 -30.88 -23.85 -5.78
C GLU A 270 -29.68 -24.80 -5.80
N VAL A 271 -28.79 -24.71 -4.81
CA VAL A 271 -27.64 -25.62 -4.69
C VAL A 271 -28.09 -27.06 -4.44
N LYS A 272 -29.12 -27.28 -3.62
CA LYS A 272 -29.75 -28.59 -3.40
C LYS A 272 -30.27 -29.21 -4.70
N ALA A 273 -30.90 -28.40 -5.56
CA ALA A 273 -31.40 -28.86 -6.84
C ALA A 273 -30.28 -29.29 -7.81
N LEU A 274 -29.10 -28.65 -7.72
CA LEU A 274 -27.93 -29.00 -8.53
C LEU A 274 -27.17 -30.22 -7.99
N VAL A 275 -27.26 -30.50 -6.69
CA VAL A 275 -26.53 -31.60 -6.04
C VAL A 275 -27.48 -32.45 -5.18
N PRO A 276 -28.40 -33.21 -5.80
CA PRO A 276 -29.37 -34.03 -5.07
C PRO A 276 -28.73 -35.22 -4.32
N GLU A 277 -27.49 -35.56 -4.67
CA GLU A 277 -26.73 -36.67 -4.07
C GLU A 277 -26.19 -36.34 -2.67
N VAL A 278 -26.13 -35.06 -2.30
CA VAL A 278 -25.64 -34.62 -0.99
C VAL A 278 -26.82 -34.49 -0.03
N ASP A 279 -26.74 -35.15 1.13
CA ASP A 279 -27.74 -34.96 2.19
C ASP A 279 -27.46 -33.68 2.97
N PHE A 280 -28.28 -32.64 2.73
CA PHE A 280 -28.15 -31.36 3.38
C PHE A 280 -28.69 -31.31 4.82
N ALA A 281 -29.34 -32.38 5.30
CA ALA A 281 -29.76 -32.54 6.69
C ALA A 281 -28.65 -33.15 7.56
N LYS A 282 -27.60 -33.70 6.94
CA LYS A 282 -26.42 -34.24 7.61
C LYS A 282 -25.64 -33.14 8.36
N ALA A 283 -24.93 -33.55 9.41
CA ALA A 283 -24.04 -32.65 10.13
C ALA A 283 -22.83 -32.26 9.25
N PRO A 284 -22.44 -30.96 9.20
CA PRO A 284 -21.32 -30.49 8.38
C PRO A 284 -20.00 -31.21 8.66
N LYS A 285 -19.73 -31.55 9.92
CA LYS A 285 -18.52 -32.26 10.36
C LYS A 285 -18.27 -33.59 9.62
N ASP A 286 -19.35 -34.21 9.12
CA ASP A 286 -19.33 -35.52 8.49
C ASP A 286 -19.30 -35.42 6.95
N ILE A 287 -19.17 -34.21 6.39
CA ILE A 287 -19.01 -33.98 4.94
C ILE A 287 -17.74 -34.69 4.44
N SER A 288 -17.92 -35.53 3.43
CA SER A 288 -16.84 -36.20 2.72
C SER A 288 -16.21 -35.28 1.67
N TRP A 289 -15.00 -35.63 1.22
CA TRP A 289 -14.29 -34.87 0.18
C TRP A 289 -15.06 -34.81 -1.13
N GLU A 290 -15.70 -35.92 -1.54
CA GLU A 290 -16.48 -36.01 -2.77
C GLU A 290 -17.74 -35.12 -2.72
N GLU A 291 -18.44 -35.13 -1.58
CA GLU A 291 -19.59 -34.24 -1.34
C GLU A 291 -19.15 -32.77 -1.40
N ALA A 292 -18.04 -32.41 -0.75
CA ALA A 292 -17.50 -31.06 -0.76
C ALA A 292 -17.10 -30.59 -2.17
N GLU A 293 -16.48 -31.46 -2.97
CA GLU A 293 -16.08 -31.12 -4.35
C GLU A 293 -17.31 -30.83 -5.23
N LYS A 294 -18.37 -31.63 -5.09
CA LYS A 294 -19.64 -31.41 -5.79
C LYS A 294 -20.28 -30.08 -5.38
N LEU A 295 -20.29 -29.76 -4.08
CA LEU A 295 -20.80 -28.49 -3.56
C LEU A 295 -20.04 -27.29 -4.14
N VAL A 296 -18.70 -27.33 -4.14
CA VAL A 296 -17.87 -26.24 -4.69
C VAL A 296 -18.08 -26.07 -6.19
N LYS A 297 -18.23 -27.17 -6.95
CA LYS A 297 -18.60 -27.11 -8.37
C LYS A 297 -19.98 -26.48 -8.58
N ALA A 298 -20.95 -26.80 -7.73
CA ALA A 298 -22.28 -26.17 -7.78
C ALA A 298 -22.23 -24.68 -7.45
N PHE A 299 -21.39 -24.25 -6.50
CA PHE A 299 -21.21 -22.83 -6.21
C PHE A 299 -20.79 -22.03 -7.44
N LYS A 300 -19.94 -22.58 -8.31
CA LYS A 300 -19.52 -21.88 -9.53
C LYS A 300 -20.63 -21.74 -10.59
N GLN A 301 -21.66 -22.57 -10.53
CA GLN A 301 -22.79 -22.55 -11.48
C GLN A 301 -23.91 -21.61 -11.02
N VAL A 302 -24.04 -21.40 -9.71
CA VAL A 302 -25.07 -20.51 -9.14
C VAL A 302 -24.66 -19.06 -9.32
N LYS A 303 -25.63 -18.21 -9.69
CA LYS A 303 -25.44 -16.75 -9.69
C LYS A 303 -25.54 -16.21 -8.26
N TRP A 304 -24.43 -15.72 -7.74
CA TRP A 304 -24.34 -15.13 -6.39
C TRP A 304 -24.47 -13.60 -6.42
N ILE A 305 -24.88 -13.05 -5.28
CA ILE A 305 -24.83 -11.61 -5.01
C ILE A 305 -23.39 -11.29 -4.58
N ALA A 306 -22.84 -10.17 -5.05
CA ALA A 306 -21.51 -9.76 -4.64
C ALA A 306 -21.40 -9.60 -3.10
N PRO A 307 -20.25 -9.96 -2.49
CA PRO A 307 -19.99 -9.73 -1.08
C PRO A 307 -20.13 -8.24 -0.73
N ALA A 308 -20.36 -7.96 0.56
CA ALA A 308 -20.35 -6.58 1.05
C ALA A 308 -18.98 -5.94 0.79
N THR A 309 -19.00 -4.71 0.27
CA THR A 309 -17.79 -3.97 -0.09
C THR A 309 -17.27 -3.09 1.05
N ASP A 310 -18.05 -2.93 2.12
CA ASP A 310 -17.77 -2.06 3.28
C ASP A 310 -16.61 -2.60 4.14
N SER A 311 -16.15 -3.82 3.88
CA SER A 311 -15.01 -4.44 4.55
C SER A 311 -13.66 -3.86 4.13
N VAL A 312 -13.63 -3.12 3.02
CA VAL A 312 -12.40 -2.57 2.43
C VAL A 312 -12.39 -1.07 2.70
N VAL A 313 -11.48 -0.63 3.55
CA VAL A 313 -11.31 0.76 3.96
C VAL A 313 -10.20 1.41 3.11
N PRO A 314 -10.54 2.28 2.14
CA PRO A 314 -9.54 3.00 1.35
C PRO A 314 -8.73 3.98 2.22
N ILE A 315 -7.66 4.55 1.67
CA ILE A 315 -7.00 5.72 2.28
C ILE A 315 -7.87 6.96 2.01
N GLY A 316 -8.38 7.08 0.79
CA GLY A 316 -9.27 8.15 0.36
C GLY A 316 -8.53 9.20 -0.47
N ARG A 317 -9.22 9.68 -1.53
CA ARG A 317 -8.68 10.67 -2.48
C ARG A 317 -8.02 11.88 -1.82
N GLU A 318 -8.71 12.50 -0.86
CA GLU A 318 -8.25 13.72 -0.17
C GLU A 318 -6.99 13.48 0.67
N GLN A 319 -6.93 12.34 1.36
CA GLN A 319 -5.82 12.01 2.25
C GLN A 319 -4.54 11.70 1.45
N ILE A 320 -4.67 10.95 0.35
CA ILE A 320 -3.55 10.67 -0.56
C ILE A 320 -3.01 11.99 -1.14
N GLU A 321 -3.89 12.88 -1.58
CA GLU A 321 -3.49 14.16 -2.17
C GLU A 321 -2.69 15.02 -1.17
N LYS A 322 -3.19 15.15 0.07
CA LYS A 322 -2.50 15.88 1.15
C LYS A 322 -1.13 15.28 1.47
N ALA A 323 -1.07 13.95 1.64
CA ALA A 323 0.16 13.28 2.01
C ALA A 323 1.24 13.38 0.92
N MET A 324 0.86 13.21 -0.34
CA MET A 324 1.79 13.35 -1.46
C MET A 324 2.22 14.81 -1.68
N LYS A 325 1.35 15.80 -1.48
CA LYS A 325 1.74 17.22 -1.53
C LYS A 325 2.78 17.57 -0.46
N ASN A 326 2.56 17.14 0.78
CA ASN A 326 3.47 17.44 1.88
C ASN A 326 4.84 16.78 1.72
N ILE A 327 4.90 15.55 1.18
CA ILE A 327 6.14 14.77 1.11
C ILE A 327 6.90 14.96 -0.22
N LEU A 328 6.18 15.04 -1.35
CA LEU A 328 6.79 15.09 -2.68
C LEU A 328 6.78 16.49 -3.30
N MET A 329 5.99 17.44 -2.76
CA MET A 329 5.84 18.81 -3.29
C MET A 329 5.76 18.83 -4.83
N PRO A 330 4.83 18.10 -5.45
CA PRO A 330 4.73 18.01 -6.90
C PRO A 330 4.14 19.29 -7.51
N GLU A 331 4.45 19.54 -8.77
CA GLU A 331 3.83 20.63 -9.56
C GLU A 331 2.40 20.27 -9.97
N PHE A 332 2.16 18.97 -10.18
CA PHE A 332 0.85 18.44 -10.51
C PHE A 332 0.59 17.12 -9.77
N ILE A 333 -0.65 16.94 -9.31
CA ILE A 333 -1.12 15.70 -8.71
C ILE A 333 -2.53 15.37 -9.20
N SER A 334 -2.77 14.09 -9.48
CA SER A 334 -4.09 13.54 -9.74
C SER A 334 -4.28 12.26 -8.96
N VAL A 335 -5.45 12.11 -8.32
CA VAL A 335 -5.78 10.95 -7.49
C VAL A 335 -7.11 10.33 -7.93
N THR A 336 -7.08 9.03 -8.17
CA THR A 336 -8.22 8.20 -8.56
C THR A 336 -8.50 7.17 -7.47
N GLU A 337 -9.75 7.10 -7.06
CA GLU A 337 -10.28 6.10 -6.14
C GLU A 337 -11.37 5.34 -6.90
N ARG A 338 -11.18 4.04 -7.10
CA ARG A 338 -12.09 3.20 -7.88
C ARG A 338 -13.12 2.54 -6.98
N SER A 339 -14.28 2.20 -7.54
CA SER A 339 -15.29 1.40 -6.84
C SER A 339 -14.73 0.00 -6.51
N PRO A 340 -15.03 -0.57 -5.33
CA PRO A 340 -14.62 -1.93 -4.98
C PRO A 340 -15.07 -2.96 -6.03
N LYS A 341 -14.19 -3.90 -6.33
CA LYS A 341 -14.43 -5.08 -7.16
C LYS A 341 -14.19 -6.35 -6.36
N VAL A 342 -14.44 -7.50 -6.98
CA VAL A 342 -14.28 -8.81 -6.36
C VAL A 342 -13.39 -9.64 -7.24
N PHE A 343 -12.36 -10.28 -6.67
CA PHE A 343 -11.50 -11.21 -7.40
C PHE A 343 -11.69 -12.64 -6.88
N ARG A 344 -11.39 -13.63 -7.74
CA ARG A 344 -11.65 -15.07 -7.47
C ARG A 344 -13.11 -15.33 -7.04
N GLY A 345 -14.03 -14.48 -7.52
CA GLY A 345 -15.46 -14.54 -7.26
C GLY A 345 -15.92 -14.24 -5.82
N GLY A 346 -15.03 -14.07 -4.85
CA GLY A 346 -15.45 -13.93 -3.45
C GLY A 346 -14.69 -12.96 -2.57
N ILE A 347 -13.56 -12.41 -3.03
CA ILE A 347 -12.70 -11.56 -2.21
C ILE A 347 -12.82 -10.10 -2.67
N PRO A 348 -13.40 -9.20 -1.87
CA PRO A 348 -13.50 -7.80 -2.24
C PRO A 348 -12.13 -7.12 -2.20
N PHE A 349 -11.89 -6.25 -3.17
CA PHE A 349 -10.70 -5.43 -3.28
C PHE A 349 -11.02 -4.06 -3.87
N LEU A 350 -10.18 -3.08 -3.59
CA LEU A 350 -10.26 -1.72 -4.10
C LEU A 350 -8.86 -1.26 -4.51
N VAL A 351 -8.80 -0.43 -5.56
CA VAL A 351 -7.55 0.15 -6.05
C VAL A 351 -7.63 1.67 -6.01
N GLU A 352 -6.61 2.27 -5.42
CA GLU A 352 -6.37 3.71 -5.44
C GLU A 352 -5.09 3.97 -6.21
N ALA A 353 -5.13 4.93 -7.13
CA ALA A 353 -3.97 5.31 -7.91
C ALA A 353 -3.78 6.82 -7.85
N ALA A 354 -2.54 7.27 -7.72
CA ALA A 354 -2.21 8.68 -7.83
C ALA A 354 -0.96 8.89 -8.69
N ILE A 355 -0.94 10.00 -9.42
CA ILE A 355 0.18 10.40 -10.26
C ILE A 355 0.60 11.78 -9.80
N ALA A 356 1.87 11.88 -9.42
CA ALA A 356 2.53 13.14 -9.11
C ALA A 356 3.62 13.42 -10.15
N TYR A 357 3.67 14.66 -10.65
CA TYR A 357 4.60 15.10 -11.68
C TYR A 357 5.34 16.37 -11.24
N GLY A 358 6.64 16.43 -11.54
CA GLY A 358 7.49 17.58 -11.22
C GLY A 358 7.88 17.67 -9.75
N GLY A 359 8.51 18.78 -9.36
CA GLY A 359 8.97 19.00 -7.98
C GLY A 359 9.85 17.88 -7.45
N SER A 360 9.49 17.30 -6.29
CA SER A 360 10.17 16.14 -5.69
C SER A 360 9.70 14.75 -6.10
N SER A 361 8.94 14.68 -7.20
CA SER A 361 8.43 13.43 -7.78
C SER A 361 9.49 12.69 -8.61
N GLY A 362 9.46 11.36 -8.53
CA GLY A 362 10.43 10.46 -9.15
C GLY A 362 11.55 10.03 -8.21
N ARG A 363 12.21 8.94 -8.58
CA ARG A 363 13.36 8.37 -7.88
C ARG A 363 14.59 9.22 -8.17
N ALA A 364 15.34 9.58 -7.13
CA ALA A 364 16.62 10.26 -7.29
C ALA A 364 17.62 9.34 -8.02
N LYS A 365 18.22 9.84 -9.11
CA LYS A 365 19.30 9.13 -9.83
C LYS A 365 20.67 9.58 -9.33
N THR A 366 21.65 8.68 -9.38
CA THR A 366 23.04 8.94 -9.01
C THR A 366 23.74 9.95 -9.94
N GLU A 367 23.32 10.07 -11.19
CA GLU A 367 23.91 10.97 -12.21
C GLU A 367 23.28 12.38 -12.22
N GLY A 368 22.44 12.70 -11.24
CA GLY A 368 21.63 13.90 -11.25
C GLY A 368 20.34 13.73 -12.07
N GLY A 369 19.28 14.41 -11.65
CA GLY A 369 17.93 14.25 -12.21
C GLY A 369 17.09 13.18 -11.50
N ARG A 370 15.84 13.05 -11.94
CA ARG A 370 14.86 12.12 -11.38
C ARG A 370 14.32 11.19 -12.45
N GLY A 371 14.16 9.92 -12.12
CA GLY A 371 13.51 8.93 -12.96
C GLY A 371 12.12 8.57 -12.45
N GLY A 372 11.33 7.89 -13.30
CA GLY A 372 10.02 7.39 -12.90
C GLY A 372 10.10 6.48 -11.67
N ASP A 373 9.23 6.72 -10.70
CA ASP A 373 9.08 5.89 -9.50
C ASP A 373 7.69 5.26 -9.45
N ILE A 374 7.63 3.98 -9.11
CA ILE A 374 6.39 3.25 -8.89
C ILE A 374 6.35 2.88 -7.40
N MET A 375 5.51 3.59 -6.66
CA MET A 375 5.25 3.33 -5.26
C MET A 375 4.09 2.35 -5.14
N ARG A 376 4.41 1.14 -4.69
CA ARG A 376 3.44 0.05 -4.53
C ARG A 376 3.02 -0.08 -3.08
N PHE A 377 1.73 -0.25 -2.85
CA PHE A 377 1.17 -0.48 -1.54
C PHE A 377 0.14 -1.62 -1.56
N ALA A 378 0.10 -2.37 -0.48
CA ALA A 378 -0.95 -3.34 -0.20
C ALA A 378 -1.49 -3.10 1.22
N ASN A 379 -2.79 -2.89 1.38
CA ASN A 379 -3.41 -2.58 2.68
C ASN A 379 -2.67 -1.46 3.44
N ARG A 380 -2.32 -0.35 2.76
CA ARG A 380 -1.55 0.79 3.32
C ARG A 380 -0.11 0.47 3.76
N VAL A 381 0.41 -0.70 3.38
CA VAL A 381 1.79 -1.11 3.62
C VAL A 381 2.61 -0.93 2.35
N PRO A 382 3.77 -0.25 2.39
CA PRO A 382 4.63 -0.14 1.22
C PRO A 382 5.33 -1.46 0.88
N LEU A 383 5.35 -1.78 -0.40
CA LEU A 383 6.06 -2.94 -0.97
C LEU A 383 7.35 -2.47 -1.62
N LEU A 384 8.49 -2.61 -0.93
CA LEU A 384 9.78 -2.11 -1.43
C LEU A 384 10.49 -3.15 -2.28
N PHE A 385 10.48 -4.43 -1.86
CA PHE A 385 11.27 -5.48 -2.50
C PHE A 385 10.50 -6.23 -3.60
N ASP A 386 11.21 -7.05 -4.37
CA ASP A 386 10.64 -7.98 -5.35
C ASP A 386 9.72 -7.33 -6.42
N ALA A 387 10.04 -6.08 -6.81
CA ALA A 387 9.27 -5.31 -7.79
C ALA A 387 9.17 -5.99 -9.18
N GLY A 388 10.15 -6.83 -9.55
CA GLY A 388 10.16 -7.53 -10.84
C GLY A 388 9.04 -8.57 -11.00
N GLY A 389 8.59 -9.19 -9.90
CA GLY A 389 7.55 -10.21 -9.91
C GLY A 389 6.21 -9.74 -9.33
N CYS A 390 6.00 -8.43 -9.24
CA CYS A 390 4.79 -7.86 -8.65
C CYS A 390 3.78 -7.44 -9.73
N GLY A 391 2.55 -7.94 -9.62
CA GLY A 391 1.45 -7.58 -10.54
C GLY A 391 1.20 -6.08 -10.62
N ILE A 392 1.37 -5.32 -9.52
CA ILE A 392 1.26 -3.85 -9.53
C ILE A 392 2.30 -3.20 -10.46
N THR A 393 3.57 -3.62 -10.39
CA THR A 393 4.64 -3.06 -11.23
C THR A 393 4.40 -3.41 -12.68
N GLU A 394 4.02 -4.65 -12.96
CA GLU A 394 3.71 -5.10 -14.32
C GLU A 394 2.53 -4.33 -14.92
N ALA A 395 1.43 -4.17 -14.16
CA ALA A 395 0.28 -3.39 -14.60
C ALA A 395 0.65 -1.94 -14.94
N ALA A 396 1.51 -1.30 -14.13
CA ALA A 396 1.99 0.06 -14.38
C ALA A 396 2.97 0.17 -15.56
N LYS A 397 3.85 -0.83 -15.76
CA LYS A 397 4.79 -0.88 -16.88
C LYS A 397 4.12 -1.16 -18.22
N ASN A 398 3.03 -1.92 -18.22
CA ASN A 398 2.25 -2.24 -19.42
C ASN A 398 1.43 -1.06 -19.96
N ILE A 399 1.49 0.11 -19.31
CA ILE A 399 0.82 1.33 -19.77
C ILE A 399 1.69 2.06 -20.78
N ASP A 400 1.10 2.43 -21.92
CA ASP A 400 1.75 3.26 -22.93
C ASP A 400 1.76 4.74 -22.50
N TRP A 401 2.79 5.11 -21.73
CA TRP A 401 2.99 6.46 -21.17
C TRP A 401 3.14 7.55 -22.25
N LYS A 402 3.55 7.19 -23.47
CA LYS A 402 3.70 8.14 -24.58
C LYS A 402 2.36 8.78 -24.95
N ARG A 403 1.26 8.02 -24.84
CA ARG A 403 -0.11 8.51 -25.09
C ARG A 403 -0.52 9.61 -24.12
N TYR A 404 0.08 9.63 -22.93
CA TYR A 404 -0.23 10.59 -21.87
C TYR A 404 0.78 11.76 -21.79
N GLY A 405 1.62 11.93 -22.80
CA GLY A 405 2.58 13.05 -22.89
C GLY A 405 3.95 12.78 -22.26
N ILE A 406 4.19 11.57 -21.74
CA ILE A 406 5.46 11.18 -21.14
C ILE A 406 6.27 10.33 -22.14
N LYS A 407 7.34 10.92 -22.71
CA LYS A 407 8.16 10.24 -23.73
C LYS A 407 8.92 9.03 -23.17
N ASN A 408 9.63 9.24 -22.06
CA ASN A 408 10.44 8.23 -21.37
C ASN A 408 10.07 8.22 -19.88
N PHE A 409 9.39 7.17 -19.42
CA PHE A 409 8.97 7.05 -18.02
C PHE A 409 10.18 7.07 -17.07
N ASP A 410 11.22 6.29 -17.38
CA ASP A 410 12.41 6.14 -16.53
C ASP A 410 13.26 7.42 -16.43
N GLU A 411 13.03 8.43 -17.26
CA GLU A 411 13.76 9.70 -17.28
C GLU A 411 12.89 10.89 -16.88
N SER A 412 11.60 10.66 -16.61
CA SER A 412 10.68 11.72 -16.25
C SER A 412 10.54 11.83 -14.73
N PRO A 413 10.35 13.04 -14.16
CA PRO A 413 10.08 13.25 -12.75
C PRO A 413 8.63 12.90 -12.41
N ILE A 414 8.29 11.61 -12.53
CA ILE A 414 6.95 11.07 -12.31
C ILE A 414 6.97 10.06 -11.17
N THR A 415 6.01 10.18 -10.24
CA THR A 415 5.73 9.16 -9.23
C THR A 415 4.33 8.61 -9.46
N VAL A 416 4.23 7.29 -9.61
CA VAL A 416 2.96 6.55 -9.70
C VAL A 416 2.75 5.82 -8.37
N PHE A 417 1.79 6.30 -7.59
CA PHE A 417 1.32 5.67 -6.37
C PHE A 417 0.18 4.70 -6.70
N ILE A 418 0.26 3.46 -6.21
CA ILE A 418 -0.82 2.47 -6.36
C ILE A 418 -1.00 1.75 -5.03
N ASN A 419 -2.19 1.88 -4.44
CA ASN A 419 -2.60 1.15 -3.25
C ASN A 419 -3.65 0.10 -3.61
N PHE A 420 -3.32 -1.17 -3.35
CA PHE A 420 -4.23 -2.30 -3.45
C PHE A 420 -4.76 -2.65 -2.06
N THR A 421 -6.06 -2.53 -1.85
CA THR A 421 -6.67 -2.82 -0.55
C THR A 421 -7.60 -4.02 -0.67
N SER A 422 -7.45 -5.01 0.20
CA SER A 422 -8.30 -6.20 0.23
C SER A 422 -8.29 -6.88 1.60
N VAL A 423 -9.35 -7.65 1.89
CA VAL A 423 -9.40 -8.55 3.06
C VAL A 423 -8.35 -9.66 2.98
N HIS A 424 -7.96 -10.06 1.77
CA HIS A 424 -6.93 -11.07 1.55
C HIS A 424 -6.09 -10.70 0.33
N VAL A 425 -4.88 -10.17 0.58
CA VAL A 425 -3.95 -9.85 -0.50
C VAL A 425 -3.25 -11.13 -0.98
N PRO A 426 -3.29 -11.45 -2.30
CA PRO A 426 -2.61 -12.62 -2.84
C PRO A 426 -1.11 -12.36 -2.97
N TYR A 427 -0.35 -12.54 -1.89
CA TYR A 427 1.11 -12.39 -1.91
C TYR A 427 1.80 -13.57 -2.60
N THR A 428 2.90 -13.32 -3.31
CA THR A 428 3.71 -14.38 -3.95
C THR A 428 4.55 -15.20 -2.97
N GLY A 429 4.82 -14.67 -1.77
CA GLY A 429 5.61 -15.34 -0.74
C GLY A 429 5.32 -14.81 0.67
N ALA A 430 5.82 -15.53 1.68
CA ALA A 430 5.56 -15.25 3.10
C ALA A 430 6.12 -13.89 3.59
N GLY A 431 7.16 -13.36 2.93
CA GLY A 431 7.69 -12.02 3.21
C GLY A 431 6.82 -10.86 2.71
N LYS A 432 5.72 -11.14 2.00
CA LYS A 432 4.70 -10.15 1.57
C LYS A 432 5.22 -8.94 0.77
N GLN A 433 6.18 -9.14 -0.11
CA GLN A 433 6.82 -8.05 -0.85
C GLN A 433 6.26 -7.81 -2.26
N ALA A 434 5.46 -8.75 -2.77
CA ALA A 434 4.87 -8.65 -4.10
C ALA A 434 3.46 -9.26 -4.11
N VAL A 435 2.57 -8.61 -4.84
CA VAL A 435 1.23 -9.10 -5.15
C VAL A 435 1.31 -9.99 -6.40
N ALA A 436 0.59 -11.11 -6.38
CA ALA A 436 0.52 -12.04 -7.49
C ALA A 436 -0.05 -11.40 -8.77
N GLN A 437 0.25 -12.00 -9.91
CA GLN A 437 -0.15 -11.55 -11.24
C GLN A 437 -1.52 -12.15 -11.62
N ASP A 438 -2.57 -11.79 -10.88
CA ASP A 438 -3.95 -12.14 -11.25
C ASP A 438 -4.49 -11.11 -12.28
N GLU A 439 -5.05 -11.56 -13.40
CA GLU A 439 -5.53 -10.68 -14.50
C GLU A 439 -6.59 -9.68 -14.05
N GLU A 440 -7.59 -10.13 -13.28
CA GLU A 440 -8.66 -9.28 -12.74
C GLU A 440 -8.12 -8.09 -11.92
N ILE A 441 -7.04 -8.34 -11.15
CA ILE A 441 -6.38 -7.32 -10.33
C ILE A 441 -5.56 -6.38 -11.22
N MET A 442 -4.78 -6.93 -12.16
CA MET A 442 -3.94 -6.14 -13.05
C MET A 442 -4.75 -5.21 -13.96
N ASP A 443 -5.89 -5.67 -14.48
CA ASP A 443 -6.77 -4.88 -15.32
C ASP A 443 -7.38 -3.71 -14.54
N GLU A 444 -7.80 -3.92 -13.28
CA GLU A 444 -8.34 -2.84 -12.47
C GLU A 444 -7.27 -1.83 -12.05
N ILE A 445 -6.04 -2.29 -11.76
CA ILE A 445 -4.90 -1.40 -11.53
C ILE A 445 -4.63 -0.55 -12.78
N ARG A 446 -4.63 -1.17 -13.96
CA ARG A 446 -4.41 -0.45 -15.23
C ARG A 446 -5.49 0.62 -15.42
N ASN A 447 -6.75 0.29 -15.19
CA ASN A 447 -7.86 1.24 -15.29
C ASN A 447 -7.69 2.43 -14.33
N ALA A 448 -7.33 2.16 -13.07
CA ALA A 448 -7.11 3.19 -12.05
C ALA A 448 -5.98 4.16 -12.45
N VAL A 449 -4.84 3.62 -12.89
CA VAL A 449 -3.68 4.44 -13.30
C VAL A 449 -3.98 5.22 -14.58
N GLN A 450 -4.66 4.62 -15.56
CA GLN A 450 -5.04 5.31 -16.80
C GLN A 450 -6.00 6.48 -16.54
N GLU A 451 -6.94 6.32 -15.61
CA GLU A 451 -7.85 7.38 -15.21
C GLU A 451 -7.10 8.60 -14.63
N ALA A 452 -6.12 8.37 -13.75
CA ALA A 452 -5.24 9.43 -13.25
C ALA A 452 -4.33 10.01 -14.34
N ALA A 453 -3.86 9.17 -15.28
CA ALA A 453 -2.96 9.59 -16.36
C ALA A 453 -3.65 10.52 -17.36
N ARG A 454 -4.96 10.37 -17.60
CA ARG A 454 -5.75 11.30 -18.45
C ARG A 454 -5.77 12.72 -17.88
N ALA A 455 -5.80 12.88 -16.56
CA ALA A 455 -5.74 14.19 -15.93
C ALA A 455 -4.35 14.81 -16.09
N MET A 456 -3.30 14.01 -15.90
CA MET A 456 -1.91 14.44 -16.12
C MET A 456 -1.66 14.85 -17.58
N GLN A 457 -2.20 14.11 -18.56
CA GLN A 457 -2.08 14.45 -19.97
C GLN A 457 -2.55 15.87 -20.29
N ARG A 458 -3.65 16.33 -19.67
CA ARG A 458 -4.15 17.70 -19.85
C ARG A 458 -3.17 18.74 -19.31
N TYR A 459 -2.58 18.48 -18.15
CA TYR A 459 -1.59 19.35 -17.53
C TYR A 459 -0.27 19.40 -18.33
N VAL A 460 0.26 18.25 -18.74
CA VAL A 460 1.46 18.22 -19.59
C VAL A 460 1.20 18.94 -20.92
N GLY A 461 0.00 18.78 -21.48
CA GLY A 461 -0.44 19.51 -22.66
C GLY A 461 -0.45 21.03 -22.47
N SER A 462 -0.93 21.53 -21.33
CA SER A 462 -0.91 22.98 -21.04
C SER A 462 0.51 23.50 -20.87
N VAL A 463 1.39 22.77 -20.16
CA VAL A 463 2.79 23.16 -19.97
C VAL A 463 3.54 23.21 -21.30
N VAL A 464 3.35 22.21 -22.18
CA VAL A 464 3.95 22.21 -23.52
C VAL A 464 3.45 23.40 -24.35
N ARG A 465 2.14 23.68 -24.32
CA ARG A 465 1.54 24.81 -25.03
C ARG A 465 2.09 26.15 -24.53
N GLU A 466 2.26 26.33 -23.22
CA GLU A 466 2.87 27.54 -22.65
C GLU A 466 4.33 27.70 -23.08
N ARG A 467 5.11 26.62 -23.03
CA ARG A 467 6.51 26.64 -23.48
C ARG A 467 6.65 26.97 -24.96
N GLU A 468 5.75 26.45 -25.80
CA GLU A 468 5.70 26.80 -27.23
C GLU A 468 5.32 28.26 -27.45
N LYS A 469 4.33 28.78 -26.71
CA LYS A 469 3.96 30.20 -26.75
C LYS A 469 5.13 31.09 -26.36
N GLU A 470 5.83 30.75 -25.27
CA GLU A 470 6.99 31.52 -24.80
C GLU A 470 8.15 31.45 -25.80
N GLY A 471 8.38 30.27 -26.40
CA GLY A 471 9.37 30.09 -27.47
C GLY A 471 9.06 30.94 -28.70
N LYS A 472 7.80 30.97 -29.14
CA LYS A 472 7.34 31.84 -30.23
C LYS A 472 7.47 33.32 -29.86
N LYS A 473 7.09 33.72 -28.64
CA LYS A 473 7.28 35.10 -28.13
C LYS A 473 8.75 35.50 -28.19
N LYS A 474 9.66 34.67 -27.67
CA LYS A 474 11.12 34.91 -27.71
C LYS A 474 11.67 34.98 -29.13
N ALA A 475 11.20 34.12 -30.03
CA ALA A 475 11.60 34.15 -31.44
C ALA A 475 11.16 35.46 -32.10
N VAL A 476 9.89 35.86 -31.94
CA VAL A 476 9.35 37.10 -32.50
C VAL A 476 10.10 38.32 -31.94
N LEU A 477 10.33 38.39 -30.62
CA LEU A 477 11.11 39.47 -30.00
C LEU A 477 12.53 39.63 -30.58
N ARG A 478 13.18 38.54 -31.00
CA ARG A 478 14.49 38.62 -31.66
C ARG A 478 14.41 39.27 -33.05
N TYR A 479 13.31 39.06 -33.78
CA TYR A 479 13.11 39.64 -35.11
C TYR A 479 12.61 41.09 -35.06
N ILE A 480 11.94 41.51 -33.98
CA ILE A 480 11.39 42.88 -33.85
C ILE A 480 12.49 43.94 -34.03
N ARG A 481 13.70 43.73 -33.50
CA ARG A 481 14.83 44.67 -33.66
C ARG A 481 15.29 44.86 -35.09
N GLN A 482 15.26 43.80 -35.89
CA GLN A 482 15.63 43.86 -37.30
C GLN A 482 14.47 44.48 -38.10
N LEU A 483 13.24 44.06 -37.81
CA LEU A 483 12.05 44.57 -38.46
C LEU A 483 11.86 46.09 -38.22
N SER A 484 12.15 46.58 -37.02
CA SER A 484 12.07 48.02 -36.70
C SER A 484 13.14 48.83 -37.43
N GLN A 485 14.30 48.24 -37.72
CA GLN A 485 15.35 48.85 -38.56
C GLN A 485 14.90 48.92 -40.01
N ASP A 486 14.54 47.77 -40.57
CA ASP A 486 14.18 47.67 -41.99
C ASP A 486 12.94 48.53 -42.31
N LEU A 487 11.95 48.62 -41.40
CA LEU A 487 10.76 49.47 -41.56
C LEU A 487 11.07 50.97 -41.47
N ALA A 488 11.95 51.37 -40.55
CA ALA A 488 12.36 52.77 -40.42
C ALA A 488 13.18 53.22 -41.65
N ASP A 489 14.06 52.35 -42.15
CA ASP A 489 14.85 52.59 -43.35
C ASP A 489 13.97 52.66 -44.62
N LEU A 490 12.92 51.83 -44.71
CA LEU A 490 11.99 51.84 -45.86
C LEU A 490 11.04 53.05 -45.86
N ALA A 491 10.66 53.54 -44.68
CA ALA A 491 9.76 54.68 -44.51
C ALA A 491 10.49 56.05 -44.55
N ASP A 492 11.83 56.06 -44.62
CA ASP A 492 12.69 57.25 -44.60
C ASP A 492 12.47 58.13 -43.35
N GLU A 493 12.07 57.50 -42.24
CA GLU A 493 11.70 58.14 -40.98
C GLU A 493 12.61 57.67 -39.83
N LYS A 494 13.16 58.60 -39.05
CA LYS A 494 14.03 58.30 -37.88
C LYS A 494 13.24 57.87 -36.63
N VAL A 495 12.26 56.97 -36.80
CA VAL A 495 11.28 56.59 -35.76
C VAL A 495 11.53 55.16 -35.25
N LYS A 496 12.79 54.73 -35.27
CA LYS A 496 13.24 53.37 -34.95
C LYS A 496 12.88 52.90 -33.54
N GLU A 497 13.10 53.76 -32.53
CA GLU A 497 12.86 53.40 -31.12
C GLU A 497 11.37 53.35 -30.76
N GLU A 498 10.54 54.18 -31.38
CA GLU A 498 9.09 54.18 -31.15
C GLU A 498 8.44 52.97 -31.84
N LEU A 499 8.86 52.61 -33.05
CA LEU A 499 8.41 51.40 -33.75
C LEU A 499 8.79 50.11 -33.00
N GLU A 500 9.99 50.05 -32.43
CA GLU A 500 10.41 48.90 -31.62
C GLU A 500 9.54 48.75 -30.36
N LYS A 501 9.22 49.86 -29.67
CA LYS A 501 8.32 49.84 -28.50
C LYS A 501 6.91 49.40 -28.88
N LEU A 502 6.35 49.96 -29.95
CA LEU A 502 4.98 49.70 -30.38
C LEU A 502 4.81 48.25 -30.87
N LEU A 503 5.79 47.71 -31.60
CA LEU A 503 5.82 46.30 -32.00
C LEU A 503 6.00 45.35 -30.81
N THR A 504 6.81 45.74 -29.83
CA THR A 504 6.98 44.96 -28.59
C THR A 504 5.68 44.90 -27.80
N GLU A 505 4.97 46.03 -27.67
CA GLU A 505 3.68 46.12 -26.98
C GLU A 505 2.59 45.29 -27.67
N ILE A 506 2.54 45.29 -29.01
CA ILE A 506 1.63 44.42 -29.79
C ILE A 506 1.89 42.94 -29.50
N VAL A 507 3.16 42.54 -29.46
CA VAL A 507 3.55 41.15 -29.19
C VAL A 507 3.25 40.79 -27.74
N GLU A 508 3.52 41.67 -26.79
CA GLU A 508 3.17 41.45 -25.39
C GLU A 508 1.66 41.28 -25.19
N ARG A 509 0.83 42.13 -25.80
CA ARG A 509 -0.63 42.03 -25.75
C ARG A 509 -1.18 40.74 -26.38
N LYS A 510 -0.57 40.27 -27.48
CA LYS A 510 -0.98 39.03 -28.14
C LYS A 510 -0.65 37.78 -27.31
N TYR A 511 0.44 37.82 -26.56
CA TYR A 511 0.91 36.68 -25.76
C TYR A 511 0.60 36.79 -24.26
N SER A 512 0.00 37.88 -23.78
CA SER A 512 -0.46 38.08 -22.39
C SER A 512 -1.80 37.39 -22.08
N GLY A 513 -2.46 36.80 -23.07
CA GLY A 513 -3.70 36.04 -22.88
C GLY A 513 -4.99 36.86 -23.00
N GLU A 514 -4.92 38.18 -23.21
CA GLU A 514 -6.12 39.05 -23.33
C GLU A 514 -6.96 38.70 -24.57
N GLN A 515 -6.36 38.25 -25.68
CA GLN A 515 -7.10 37.83 -26.88
C GLN A 515 -7.66 36.40 -26.81
N GLU A 516 -7.12 35.50 -25.97
CA GLU A 516 -7.67 34.14 -25.84
C GLU A 516 -9.02 34.13 -25.07
N ALA A 517 -9.31 35.17 -24.28
CA ALA A 517 -10.62 35.35 -23.65
C ALA A 517 -11.69 35.82 -24.66
N GLU A 518 -11.33 36.71 -25.61
CA GLU A 518 -12.23 37.18 -26.66
C GLU A 518 -12.50 36.13 -27.75
N GLU A 519 -11.51 35.32 -28.14
CA GLU A 519 -11.68 34.26 -29.14
C GLU A 519 -12.50 33.06 -28.61
N ASN A 520 -12.35 32.70 -27.33
CA ASN A 520 -13.15 31.61 -26.73
C ASN A 520 -14.60 32.02 -26.46
N GLY A 521 -14.86 33.28 -26.08
CA GLY A 521 -16.23 33.79 -25.93
C GLY A 521 -17.02 33.87 -27.25
N ASN A 522 -16.33 34.15 -28.36
CA ASN A 522 -16.96 34.14 -29.69
C ASN A 522 -17.19 32.73 -30.27
N GLY A 523 -16.48 31.71 -29.76
CA GLY A 523 -16.63 30.31 -30.17
C GLY A 523 -17.90 29.65 -29.61
N GLU A 524 -18.29 29.98 -28.38
CA GLU A 524 -19.54 29.50 -27.77
C GLU A 524 -20.78 30.18 -28.38
N ALA A 525 -20.72 31.50 -28.61
CA ALA A 525 -21.81 32.25 -29.25
C ALA A 525 -22.08 31.84 -30.72
N LYS A 526 -21.09 31.27 -31.42
CA LYS A 526 -21.28 30.71 -32.77
C LYS A 526 -21.83 29.28 -32.77
N LYS A 527 -21.67 28.52 -31.68
CA LYS A 527 -22.26 27.17 -31.57
C LYS A 527 -23.75 27.24 -31.25
N GLU A 528 -24.17 28.13 -30.34
CA GLU A 528 -25.59 28.30 -30.02
C GLU A 528 -26.41 28.76 -31.23
N LYS A 529 -25.88 29.64 -32.08
CA LYS A 529 -26.57 30.08 -33.31
C LYS A 529 -26.66 29.02 -34.42
N LEU A 530 -25.80 28.00 -34.39
CA LEU A 530 -25.82 26.91 -35.38
C LEU A 530 -26.77 25.76 -34.98
N ASP A 531 -27.11 25.66 -33.70
CA ASP A 531 -28.06 24.66 -33.19
C ASP A 531 -29.52 25.19 -33.21
N GLU A 532 -29.76 26.50 -33.15
CA GLU A 532 -31.11 27.09 -33.33
C GLU A 532 -31.61 27.05 -34.80
N GLU A 533 -30.73 27.08 -35.80
CA GLU A 533 -31.11 27.01 -37.22
C GLU A 533 -31.41 25.58 -37.73
N LYS A 534 -31.33 24.55 -36.87
CA LYS A 534 -31.57 23.14 -37.24
C LYS A 534 -32.79 22.48 -36.60
N ALA A 535 -33.68 23.24 -35.97
CA ALA A 535 -34.99 22.72 -35.59
C ALA A 535 -35.90 22.70 -36.84
N PRO A 536 -36.42 21.54 -37.29
CA PRO A 536 -37.44 21.51 -38.33
C PRO A 536 -38.77 21.95 -37.73
N GLU A 537 -39.43 22.91 -38.37
CA GLU A 537 -40.88 23.07 -38.25
C GLU A 537 -41.55 21.84 -38.89
N GLU A 538 -42.03 20.92 -38.05
CA GLU A 538 -43.32 20.19 -38.16
C GLU A 538 -43.53 19.24 -36.97
#